data_AF-A0A1B3LTK6-F1
#
_entry.id   AF-A0A1B3LTK6-F1
#
_cell.length_a   1.000
_cell.length_b   1.000
_cell.length_c   1.000
_cell.angle_alpha   90.00
_cell.angle_beta   90.00
_cell.angle_gamma   90.00
#
_symmetry.space_group_name_H-M   'P 1'
#
loop_
_entity.id
_entity.type
_entity.pdbx_description
1 polymer ?
#
loop_
_entity_poly.entity_id
_entity_poly.type
_entity_poly.pdbx_seq_one_letter_code
_entity_poly.pdbx_strand_id
1 'polypeptide(L)'
;MASDLDTVRVLRALFNDMPRAPQGLSGLELMAWIKSSMTDYEGGEMAYMIEHITRNSMLDIVLHMRESGHLQDDAAFDETVALISTEEGRRTFRDRCINAQKTVDATERLLKRARKSAPTQQALFVPESQEIERFVQGQASGPGPLFSEYAAREEVQEIGVFARAPEQVHEFAWGFVVEHPGGWNVYVAQVWRQGTVGYFDRFLSAWKLEAVTPLDDTGAAPALPSGLLVDDGIGSFSSLSFEIEPGAPVPQLRRWLGETFIGRMLPRMAAKVLDDSYDFPGSGLAN
;
A
#
# COMPACT_ATOMS: atom_id res chain seq x y z
N MET A 1 26.31 -1.23 -21.47
CA MET A 1 25.97 0.19 -21.32
C MET A 1 25.19 0.59 -22.55
N ALA A 2 23.98 1.12 -22.39
CA ALA A 2 23.17 1.54 -23.53
C ALA A 2 23.86 2.74 -24.16
N SER A 3 23.95 2.76 -25.48
CA SER A 3 24.59 3.87 -26.17
C SER A 3 23.69 5.10 -26.16
N ASP A 4 24.26 6.29 -26.36
CA ASP A 4 23.48 7.51 -26.62
C ASP A 4 22.54 7.29 -27.82
N LEU A 5 22.97 6.52 -28.82
CA LEU A 5 22.15 6.15 -29.96
C LEU A 5 20.93 5.31 -29.55
N ASP A 6 21.10 4.33 -28.66
CA ASP A 6 19.99 3.52 -28.14
C ASP A 6 18.97 4.39 -27.38
N THR A 7 19.47 5.31 -26.56
CA THR A 7 18.65 6.30 -25.84
C THR A 7 17.81 7.14 -26.81
N VAL A 8 18.41 7.67 -27.87
CA VAL A 8 17.68 8.43 -28.89
C VAL A 8 16.67 7.57 -29.64
N ARG A 9 16.98 6.30 -29.94
CA ARG A 9 16.06 5.38 -30.63
C ARG A 9 14.82 5.11 -29.78
N VAL A 10 15.00 4.83 -28.49
CA VAL A 10 13.90 4.57 -27.55
C VAL A 10 13.07 5.83 -27.31
N LEU A 11 13.71 6.99 -27.09
CA LEU A 11 13.02 8.28 -26.97
C LEU A 11 12.18 8.59 -28.21
N ARG A 12 12.73 8.37 -29.41
CA ARG A 12 11.96 8.57 -30.65
C ARG A 12 10.78 7.63 -30.76
N ALA A 13 10.93 6.36 -30.39
CA ALA A 13 9.82 5.41 -30.43
C ALA A 13 8.73 5.78 -29.42
N LEU A 14 9.10 6.13 -28.19
CA LEU A 14 8.14 6.43 -27.13
C LEU A 14 7.43 7.77 -27.32
N PHE A 15 8.05 8.76 -27.96
CA PHE A 15 7.53 10.14 -28.05
C PHE A 15 7.29 10.61 -29.49
N ASN A 16 7.17 9.69 -30.47
CA ASN A 16 6.96 10.04 -31.88
C ASN A 16 5.62 10.74 -32.15
N ASP A 17 4.60 10.40 -31.38
CA ASP A 17 3.19 10.78 -31.53
C ASP A 17 2.77 11.89 -30.56
N MET A 18 3.68 12.40 -29.74
CA MET A 18 3.39 13.56 -28.89
C MET A 18 3.79 14.88 -29.54
N PRO A 19 3.06 15.97 -29.25
CA PRO A 19 3.39 17.30 -29.74
C PRO A 19 4.84 17.65 -29.40
N ARG A 20 5.57 18.21 -30.36
CA ARG A 20 6.91 18.74 -30.15
C ARG A 20 6.87 20.25 -30.15
N ALA A 21 7.60 20.84 -29.20
CA ALA A 21 7.72 22.29 -29.14
C ALA A 21 8.33 22.82 -30.46
N PRO A 22 7.74 23.86 -31.07
CA PRO A 22 8.37 24.60 -32.14
C PRO A 22 9.78 25.06 -31.76
N GLN A 23 10.70 25.06 -32.73
CA GLN A 23 12.05 25.55 -32.50
C GLN A 23 12.06 27.08 -32.40
N GLY A 24 12.94 27.62 -31.56
CA GLY A 24 13.17 29.07 -31.44
C GLY A 24 12.21 29.83 -30.51
N LEU A 25 11.38 29.12 -29.74
CA LEU A 25 10.56 29.74 -28.70
C LEU A 25 11.43 30.31 -27.57
N SER A 26 11.09 31.51 -27.09
CA SER A 26 11.61 32.02 -25.82
C SER A 26 11.08 31.17 -24.65
N GLY A 27 11.71 31.27 -23.47
CA GLY A 27 11.30 30.49 -22.30
C GLY A 27 9.82 30.68 -21.91
N LEU A 28 9.28 31.90 -22.05
CA LEU A 28 7.87 32.19 -21.77
C LEU A 28 6.94 31.57 -22.81
N GLU A 29 7.30 31.62 -24.09
CA GLU A 29 6.52 31.04 -25.17
C GLU A 29 6.54 29.50 -25.11
N LEU A 30 7.68 28.90 -24.72
CA LEU A 30 7.78 27.48 -24.47
C LEU A 30 6.84 27.05 -23.33
N MET A 31 6.82 27.78 -22.22
CA MET A 31 5.92 27.48 -21.10
C MET A 31 4.44 27.61 -21.49
N ALA A 32 4.09 28.63 -22.27
CA ALA A 32 2.73 28.80 -22.78
C ALA A 32 2.34 27.65 -23.73
N TRP A 33 3.27 27.23 -24.59
CA TRP A 33 3.06 26.11 -25.51
C TRP A 33 2.90 24.77 -24.78
N ILE A 34 3.73 24.51 -23.75
CA ILE A 34 3.60 23.33 -22.89
C ILE A 34 2.22 23.31 -22.24
N LYS A 35 1.79 24.43 -21.65
CA LYS A 35 0.47 24.54 -21.01
C LYS A 35 -0.66 24.25 -22.00
N SER A 36 -0.64 24.86 -23.18
CA SER A 36 -1.64 24.58 -24.23
C SER A 36 -1.63 23.10 -24.61
N SER A 37 -0.45 22.52 -24.83
CA SER A 37 -0.31 21.11 -25.22
C SER A 37 -0.85 20.14 -24.17
N MET A 38 -0.75 20.48 -22.88
CA MET A 38 -1.34 19.71 -21.78
C MET A 38 -2.87 19.84 -21.76
N THR A 39 -3.39 21.06 -21.96
CA THR A 39 -4.83 21.33 -21.98
C THR A 39 -5.52 20.68 -23.18
N ASP A 40 -4.88 20.71 -24.35
CA ASP A 40 -5.41 20.21 -25.61
C ASP A 40 -5.26 18.68 -25.77
N TYR A 41 -4.61 18.01 -24.82
CA TYR A 41 -4.43 16.57 -24.83
C TYR A 41 -5.75 15.83 -24.57
N GLU A 42 -5.95 14.69 -25.23
CA GLU A 42 -7.14 13.86 -25.01
C GLU A 42 -7.17 13.33 -23.56
N GLY A 43 -8.22 13.66 -22.81
CA GLY A 43 -8.31 13.38 -21.37
C GLY A 43 -7.72 14.47 -20.46
N GLY A 44 -7.22 15.57 -21.03
CA GLY A 44 -6.76 16.77 -20.34
C GLY A 44 -5.40 16.63 -19.67
N GLU A 45 -5.05 17.62 -18.83
CA GLU A 45 -3.72 17.78 -18.24
C GLU A 45 -3.26 16.56 -17.43
N MET A 46 -4.16 15.93 -16.69
CA MET A 46 -3.83 14.74 -15.89
C MET A 46 -3.47 13.54 -16.77
N ALA A 47 -4.22 13.30 -17.84
CA ALA A 47 -3.93 12.23 -18.79
C ALA A 47 -2.58 12.45 -19.48
N TYR A 48 -2.28 13.70 -19.87
CA TYR A 48 -0.98 14.07 -20.44
C TYR A 48 0.18 13.78 -19.47
N MET A 49 0.05 14.18 -18.20
CA MET A 49 1.08 13.95 -17.18
C MET A 49 1.31 12.45 -16.92
N ILE A 50 0.23 11.69 -16.75
CA ILE A 50 0.32 10.23 -16.53
C ILE A 50 1.01 9.56 -17.71
N GLU A 51 0.65 9.93 -18.94
CA GLU A 51 1.27 9.35 -20.13
C GLU A 51 2.76 9.71 -20.22
N HIS A 52 3.14 10.96 -19.91
CA HIS A 52 4.54 11.40 -19.86
C HIS A 52 5.36 10.62 -18.83
N ILE A 53 4.85 10.50 -17.60
CA ILE A 53 5.51 9.74 -16.52
C ILE A 53 5.66 8.28 -16.95
N THR A 54 4.58 7.69 -17.48
CA THR A 54 4.57 6.29 -17.90
C THR A 54 5.59 6.02 -18.99
N ARG A 55 5.69 6.89 -20.01
CA ARG A 55 6.68 6.76 -21.09
C ARG A 55 8.11 6.94 -20.59
N ASN A 56 8.36 7.88 -19.67
CA ASN A 56 9.68 8.01 -19.05
C ASN A 56 10.07 6.76 -18.26
N SER A 57 9.15 6.19 -17.48
CA SER A 57 9.42 4.91 -16.79
C SER A 57 9.72 3.78 -17.78
N MET A 58 9.03 3.73 -18.92
CA MET A 58 9.32 2.75 -19.98
C MET A 58 10.70 2.94 -20.60
N LEU A 59 11.15 4.19 -20.81
CA LEU A 59 12.51 4.49 -21.27
C LEU A 59 13.54 3.86 -20.33
N ASP A 60 13.42 4.14 -19.04
CA ASP A 60 14.35 3.64 -18.02
C ASP A 60 14.38 2.10 -17.99
N ILE A 61 13.21 1.46 -18.04
CA ILE A 61 13.10 -0.01 -18.06
C ILE A 61 13.78 -0.59 -19.31
N VAL A 62 13.50 -0.05 -20.50
CA VAL A 62 14.08 -0.55 -21.77
C VAL A 62 15.59 -0.38 -21.78
N LEU A 63 16.11 0.78 -21.35
CA LEU A 63 17.55 1.02 -21.27
C LEU A 63 18.21 0.11 -20.24
N HIS A 64 17.60 -0.09 -19.08
CA HIS A 64 18.11 -1.04 -18.09
C HIS A 64 18.14 -2.48 -18.63
N MET A 65 17.08 -2.90 -19.34
CA MET A 65 17.04 -4.21 -19.99
C MET A 65 18.07 -4.35 -21.11
N ARG A 66 18.39 -3.26 -21.81
CA ARG A 66 19.45 -3.20 -22.84
C ARG A 66 20.83 -3.28 -22.22
N GLU A 67 21.03 -2.72 -21.03
CA GLU A 67 22.31 -2.72 -20.34
C GLU A 67 22.65 -4.06 -19.69
N SER A 68 21.72 -4.60 -18.90
CA SER A 68 21.98 -5.74 -18.03
C SER A 68 20.91 -6.83 -18.11
N GLY A 69 19.95 -6.70 -19.01
CA GLY A 69 18.82 -7.62 -19.15
C GLY A 69 18.80 -8.38 -20.48
N HIS A 70 17.60 -8.83 -20.84
CA HIS A 70 17.37 -9.70 -22.00
C HIS A 70 17.35 -8.97 -23.35
N LEU A 71 17.54 -7.64 -23.37
CA LEU A 71 17.61 -6.84 -24.61
C LEU A 71 19.06 -6.52 -25.02
N GLN A 72 20.05 -7.22 -24.47
CA GLN A 72 21.44 -7.12 -24.92
C GLN A 72 21.61 -7.59 -26.38
N ASP A 73 20.72 -8.45 -26.87
CA ASP A 73 20.65 -8.83 -28.27
C ASP A 73 20.01 -7.70 -29.11
N ASP A 74 20.66 -7.35 -30.22
CA ASP A 74 20.25 -6.24 -31.10
C ASP A 74 18.90 -6.50 -31.77
N ALA A 75 18.59 -7.75 -32.14
CA ALA A 75 17.32 -8.07 -32.78
C ALA A 75 16.17 -7.96 -31.77
N ALA A 76 16.35 -8.47 -30.56
CA ALA A 76 15.36 -8.33 -29.48
C ALA A 76 15.15 -6.86 -29.06
N PHE A 77 16.22 -6.08 -29.04
CA PHE A 77 16.13 -4.64 -28.79
C PHE A 77 15.35 -3.92 -29.90
N ASP A 78 15.67 -4.21 -31.16
CA ASP A 78 15.01 -3.61 -32.32
C ASP A 78 13.51 -3.95 -32.38
N GLU A 79 13.14 -5.20 -32.08
CA GLU A 79 11.74 -5.62 -31.95
C GLU A 79 11.02 -4.84 -30.84
N THR A 80 11.68 -4.64 -29.69
CA THR A 80 11.10 -3.89 -28.57
C THR A 80 10.92 -2.41 -28.93
N VAL A 81 11.90 -1.80 -29.61
CA VAL A 81 11.81 -0.42 -30.10
C VAL A 81 10.68 -0.28 -31.12
N ALA A 82 10.52 -1.24 -32.03
CA ALA A 82 9.42 -1.26 -32.97
C ALA A 82 8.06 -1.41 -32.27
N LEU A 83 7.96 -2.28 -31.26
CA LEU A 83 6.76 -2.47 -30.45
C LEU A 83 6.32 -1.17 -29.78
N ILE A 84 7.20 -0.55 -29.00
CA ILE A 84 6.86 0.65 -28.20
C ILE A 84 6.65 1.92 -29.06
N SER A 85 6.88 1.85 -30.37
CA SER A 85 6.62 2.95 -31.30
C SER A 85 5.13 3.21 -31.57
N THR A 86 4.26 2.31 -31.10
CA THR A 86 2.80 2.39 -31.24
C THR A 86 2.13 2.38 -29.87
N GLU A 87 0.96 3.00 -29.74
CA GLU A 87 0.21 3.02 -28.49
C GLU A 87 -0.13 1.62 -27.97
N GLU A 88 -0.65 0.75 -28.83
CA GLU A 88 -0.98 -0.64 -28.50
C GLU A 88 0.27 -1.43 -28.06
N GLY A 89 1.40 -1.22 -28.73
CA GLY A 89 2.65 -1.87 -28.36
C GLY A 89 3.23 -1.35 -27.04
N ARG A 90 3.10 -0.05 -26.74
CA ARG A 90 3.43 0.49 -25.40
C ARG A 90 2.58 -0.16 -24.33
N ARG A 91 1.27 -0.31 -24.55
CA ARG A 91 0.38 -1.01 -23.62
C ARG A 91 0.81 -2.47 -23.42
N THR A 92 1.06 -3.19 -24.50
CA THR A 92 1.55 -4.58 -24.46
C THR A 92 2.86 -4.71 -23.67
N PHE A 93 3.80 -3.78 -23.88
CA PHE A 93 5.06 -3.76 -23.14
C PHE A 93 4.85 -3.53 -21.64
N ARG A 94 3.97 -2.58 -21.25
CA ARG A 94 3.61 -2.37 -19.84
C ARG A 94 3.02 -3.61 -19.20
N ASP A 95 2.08 -4.27 -19.88
CA ASP A 95 1.45 -5.49 -19.39
C ASP A 95 2.48 -6.61 -19.19
N ARG A 96 3.46 -6.74 -20.09
CA ARG A 96 4.59 -7.67 -19.93
C ARG A 96 5.43 -7.33 -18.70
N CYS A 97 5.76 -6.06 -18.48
CA CYS A 97 6.52 -5.63 -17.30
C CYS A 97 5.78 -5.96 -16.00
N ILE A 98 4.47 -5.68 -15.95
CA ILE A 98 3.61 -6.00 -14.79
C ILE A 98 3.57 -7.52 -14.54
N ASN A 99 3.42 -8.32 -15.59
CA ASN A 99 3.37 -9.77 -15.46
C ASN A 99 4.73 -10.37 -15.07
N ALA A 100 5.83 -9.82 -15.57
CA ALA A 100 7.18 -10.22 -15.17
C ALA A 100 7.41 -9.92 -13.68
N GLN A 101 7.02 -8.74 -13.20
CA GLN A 101 7.09 -8.40 -11.78
C GLN A 101 6.30 -9.40 -10.92
N LYS A 102 5.03 -9.66 -11.27
CA LYS A 102 4.19 -10.65 -10.57
C LYS A 102 4.82 -12.04 -10.52
N THR A 103 5.54 -12.44 -11.57
CA THR A 103 6.20 -13.76 -11.67
C THR A 103 7.46 -13.84 -10.81
N VAL A 104 8.26 -12.77 -10.78
CA VAL A 104 9.41 -12.66 -9.86
C VAL A 104 8.92 -12.70 -8.41
N ASP A 105 7.89 -11.93 -8.08
CA ASP A 105 7.27 -11.92 -6.75
C ASP A 105 6.71 -13.31 -6.40
N ALA A 106 6.11 -14.04 -7.35
CA ALA A 106 5.64 -15.41 -7.14
C ALA A 106 6.79 -16.39 -6.88
N THR A 107 7.90 -16.26 -7.61
CA THR A 107 9.08 -17.13 -7.46
C THR A 107 9.80 -16.86 -6.14
N GLU A 108 9.96 -15.59 -5.76
CA GLU A 108 10.51 -15.19 -4.46
C GLU A 108 9.64 -15.70 -3.30
N ARG A 109 8.30 -15.60 -3.43
CA ARG A 109 7.36 -16.18 -2.47
C ARG A 109 7.53 -17.69 -2.31
N LEU A 110 7.63 -18.43 -3.42
CA LEU A 110 7.86 -19.88 -3.40
C LEU A 110 9.20 -20.24 -2.74
N LEU A 111 10.27 -19.50 -3.04
CA LEU A 111 11.59 -19.71 -2.44
C LEU A 111 11.61 -19.38 -0.95
N LYS A 112 10.94 -18.30 -0.51
CA LYS A 112 10.78 -17.96 0.91
C LYS A 112 10.00 -19.05 1.65
N ARG A 113 8.90 -19.54 1.07
CA ARG A 113 8.09 -20.62 1.64
C ARG A 113 8.85 -21.95 1.75
N ALA A 114 9.70 -22.27 0.77
CA ALA A 114 10.54 -23.46 0.80
C ALA A 114 11.66 -23.40 1.85
N ARG A 115 12.11 -22.19 2.22
CA ARG A 115 13.22 -21.98 3.18
C ARG A 115 12.80 -22.01 4.65
N LYS A 116 11.53 -21.79 5.00
CA LYS A 116 11.06 -21.71 6.39
C LYS A 116 10.19 -22.92 6.75
N SER A 117 10.74 -23.86 7.51
CA SER A 117 9.94 -24.74 8.37
C SER A 117 9.25 -23.83 9.40
N ALA A 118 7.92 -23.82 9.42
CA ALA A 118 7.12 -22.89 10.20
C ALA A 118 7.60 -22.78 11.66
N PRO A 119 8.05 -21.60 12.13
CA PRO A 119 8.10 -21.35 13.57
C PRO A 119 6.67 -21.33 14.09
N THR A 120 6.45 -21.96 15.23
CA THR A 120 5.21 -21.84 16.01
C THR A 120 4.84 -20.36 16.15
N GLN A 121 3.67 -19.98 15.65
CA GLN A 121 3.16 -18.60 15.63
C GLN A 121 3.09 -18.04 17.07
N GLN A 122 4.13 -17.35 17.52
CA GLN A 122 4.09 -16.58 18.77
C GLN A 122 3.47 -15.22 18.47
N ALA A 123 2.49 -14.82 19.29
CA ALA A 123 1.94 -13.48 19.31
C ALA A 123 3.06 -12.46 19.56
N LEU A 124 3.00 -11.30 18.89
CA LEU A 124 4.02 -10.26 18.99
C LEU A 124 4.09 -9.64 20.39
N PHE A 125 2.94 -9.51 21.03
CA PHE A 125 2.78 -8.97 22.37
C PHE A 125 1.61 -9.68 23.07
N VAL A 126 1.52 -9.52 24.38
CA VAL A 126 0.38 -10.00 25.17
C VAL A 126 -0.33 -8.76 25.72
N PRO A 127 -1.55 -8.44 25.25
CA PRO A 127 -2.32 -7.31 25.78
C PRO A 127 -2.60 -7.48 27.27
N GLU A 128 -2.50 -6.41 28.05
CA GLU A 128 -2.85 -6.45 29.46
C GLU A 128 -4.37 -6.43 29.64
N SER A 129 -4.92 -7.34 30.45
CA SER A 129 -6.37 -7.44 30.68
C SER A 129 -6.97 -6.14 31.21
N GLN A 130 -6.23 -5.39 32.02
CA GLN A 130 -6.67 -4.10 32.57
C GLN A 130 -6.79 -3.02 31.49
N GLU A 131 -5.89 -3.02 30.49
CA GLU A 131 -5.97 -2.08 29.37
C GLU A 131 -7.17 -2.41 28.48
N ILE A 132 -7.45 -3.70 28.24
CA ILE A 132 -8.64 -4.15 27.51
C ILE A 132 -9.92 -3.75 28.24
N GLU A 133 -10.03 -4.05 29.54
CA GLU A 133 -11.21 -3.71 30.33
C GLU A 133 -11.49 -2.21 30.31
N ARG A 134 -10.44 -1.38 30.42
CA ARG A 134 -10.53 0.07 30.33
C ARG A 134 -11.07 0.52 28.97
N PHE A 135 -10.56 -0.05 27.88
CA PHE A 135 -11.03 0.22 26.52
C PHE A 135 -12.50 -0.18 26.34
N VAL A 136 -12.89 -1.37 26.82
CA VAL A 136 -14.28 -1.89 26.75
C VAL A 136 -15.25 -0.99 27.52
N GLN A 137 -14.81 -0.41 28.64
CA GLN A 137 -15.58 0.55 29.43
C GLN A 137 -15.62 1.97 28.82
N GLY A 138 -14.90 2.23 27.73
CA GLY A 138 -14.83 3.55 27.10
C GLY A 138 -14.06 4.59 27.92
N GLN A 139 -13.15 4.15 28.79
CA GLN A 139 -12.34 5.02 29.63
C GLN A 139 -11.04 5.38 28.91
N ALA A 140 -11.04 6.50 28.18
CA ALA A 140 -9.84 6.97 27.48
C ALA A 140 -8.68 7.22 28.46
N SER A 141 -7.49 6.70 28.13
CA SER A 141 -6.24 7.06 28.82
C SER A 141 -5.76 8.46 28.45
N GLY A 142 -6.19 8.95 27.28
CA GLY A 142 -5.67 10.17 26.66
C GLY A 142 -4.41 9.91 25.84
N PRO A 143 -3.89 10.97 25.17
CA PRO A 143 -2.68 10.89 24.36
C PRO A 143 -1.45 10.86 25.26
N GLY A 144 -0.65 9.81 25.17
CA GLY A 144 0.66 9.73 25.83
C GLY A 144 1.78 9.48 24.82
N PRO A 145 2.84 8.73 25.19
CA PRO A 145 4.12 8.73 24.49
C PRO A 145 4.06 8.18 23.05
N LEU A 146 3.36 7.08 22.81
CA LEU A 146 3.27 6.46 21.48
C LEU A 146 2.39 7.28 20.54
N PHE A 147 1.30 7.85 21.05
CA PHE A 147 0.49 8.80 20.28
C PHE A 147 1.32 10.03 19.90
N SER A 148 2.04 10.60 20.87
CA SER A 148 2.86 11.80 20.66
C SER A 148 4.00 11.54 19.68
N GLU A 149 4.65 10.38 19.76
CA GLU A 149 5.67 9.96 18.81
C GLU A 149 5.09 9.87 17.39
N TYR A 150 3.93 9.23 17.23
CA TYR A 150 3.32 9.06 15.92
C TYR A 150 2.87 10.39 15.31
N ALA A 151 2.19 11.23 16.10
CA ALA A 151 1.72 12.56 15.69
C ALA A 151 2.86 13.55 15.37
N ALA A 152 4.07 13.32 15.90
CA ALA A 152 5.24 14.16 15.65
C ALA A 152 5.97 13.83 14.34
N ARG A 153 5.62 12.74 13.64
CA ARG A 153 6.25 12.37 12.37
C ARG A 153 5.92 13.38 11.28
N GLU A 154 6.91 13.77 10.49
CA GLU A 154 6.77 14.71 9.38
C GLU A 154 5.70 14.27 8.39
N GLU A 155 5.73 13.02 7.94
CA GLU A 155 4.73 12.41 7.04
C GLU A 155 3.30 12.52 7.58
N VAL A 156 3.11 12.31 8.88
CA VAL A 156 1.80 12.36 9.55
C VAL A 156 1.28 13.80 9.61
N GLN A 157 2.18 14.76 9.81
CA GLN A 157 1.86 16.19 9.84
C GLN A 157 1.55 16.73 8.44
N GLU A 158 2.32 16.35 7.43
CA GLU A 158 2.11 16.76 6.05
C GLU A 158 0.78 16.27 5.48
N ILE A 159 0.42 15.01 5.77
CA ILE A 159 -0.86 14.42 5.37
C ILE A 159 -2.03 15.01 6.19
N GLY A 160 -1.75 15.52 7.39
CA GLY A 160 -2.76 16.12 8.26
C GLY A 160 -3.67 15.09 8.94
N VAL A 161 -3.15 13.90 9.26
CA VAL A 161 -3.93 12.77 9.86
C VAL A 161 -4.69 13.20 11.12
N PHE A 162 -4.06 14.02 11.96
CA PHE A 162 -4.68 14.58 13.18
C PHE A 162 -4.90 16.10 13.09
N ALA A 163 -5.11 16.64 11.88
CA ALA A 163 -5.46 18.05 11.71
C ALA A 163 -6.74 18.40 12.50
N ARG A 164 -7.65 17.43 12.65
CA ARG A 164 -8.72 17.45 13.66
C ARG A 164 -8.32 16.56 14.82
N ALA A 165 -8.39 17.11 16.04
CA ALA A 165 -8.15 16.34 17.24
C ALA A 165 -9.15 15.19 17.36
N PRO A 166 -8.70 13.98 17.74
CA PRO A 166 -9.59 12.85 17.93
C PRO A 166 -10.51 13.02 19.15
N GLU A 167 -11.61 12.28 19.18
CA GLU A 167 -12.56 12.34 20.31
C GLU A 167 -11.97 11.71 21.56
N GLN A 168 -11.34 10.55 21.39
CA GLN A 168 -10.67 9.81 22.46
C GLN A 168 -9.41 9.13 21.93
N VAL A 169 -8.44 8.96 22.83
CA VAL A 169 -7.24 8.17 22.59
C VAL A 169 -7.11 7.14 23.70
N HIS A 170 -6.96 5.88 23.31
CA HIS A 170 -6.73 4.74 24.18
C HIS A 170 -5.35 4.19 23.89
N GLU A 171 -4.44 4.38 24.83
CA GLU A 171 -3.05 4.01 24.67
C GLU A 171 -2.75 2.71 25.40
N PHE A 172 -1.91 1.91 24.75
CA PHE A 172 -1.48 0.58 25.18
C PHE A 172 0.05 0.51 25.09
N ALA A 173 0.67 -0.44 25.78
CA ALA A 173 2.13 -0.63 25.66
C ALA A 173 2.63 -0.94 24.22
N TRP A 174 1.76 -1.46 23.35
CA TRP A 174 2.09 -1.87 21.97
C TRP A 174 1.73 -0.80 20.91
N GLY A 175 0.93 0.20 21.25
CA GLY A 175 0.34 1.13 20.28
C GLY A 175 -0.80 1.94 20.87
N PHE A 176 -1.70 2.44 20.03
CA PHE A 176 -2.86 3.20 20.50
C PHE A 176 -4.05 3.05 19.54
N VAL A 177 -5.23 3.29 20.08
CA VAL A 177 -6.50 3.33 19.35
C VAL A 177 -7.09 4.72 19.47
N VAL A 178 -7.51 5.26 18.34
CA VAL A 178 -8.11 6.59 18.25
C VAL A 178 -9.59 6.44 17.93
N GLU A 179 -10.43 7.16 18.65
CA GLU A 179 -11.86 7.24 18.35
C GLU A 179 -12.18 8.50 17.54
N HIS A 180 -13.01 8.30 16.53
CA HIS A 180 -13.57 9.37 15.72
C HIS A 180 -15.06 9.15 15.52
N PRO A 181 -15.80 10.17 15.05
CA PRO A 181 -17.20 9.99 14.70
C PRO A 181 -17.34 8.81 13.73
N GLY A 182 -18.06 7.78 14.16
CA GLY A 182 -18.35 6.61 13.33
C GLY A 182 -17.28 5.52 13.29
N GLY A 183 -16.23 5.53 14.12
CA GLY A 183 -15.24 4.45 14.07
C GLY A 183 -14.04 4.51 15.01
N TRP A 184 -13.13 3.56 14.79
CA TRP A 184 -11.86 3.41 15.50
C TRP A 184 -10.70 3.22 14.53
N ASN A 185 -9.59 3.90 14.77
CA ASN A 185 -8.33 3.67 14.06
C ASN A 185 -7.32 3.04 15.00
N VAL A 186 -6.74 1.91 14.61
CA VAL A 186 -5.80 1.14 15.43
C VAL A 186 -4.40 1.27 14.87
N TYR A 187 -3.46 1.78 15.67
CA TYR A 187 -2.07 2.03 15.29
C TYR A 187 -1.13 1.13 16.10
N VAL A 188 -0.21 0.44 15.43
CA VAL A 188 0.79 -0.45 16.06
C VAL A 188 2.19 0.12 15.94
N ALA A 189 2.87 0.33 17.07
CA ALA A 189 4.09 1.12 17.13
C ALA A 189 5.24 0.60 16.28
N GLN A 190 5.41 -0.71 16.27
CA GLN A 190 6.47 -1.32 15.49
C GLN A 190 6.27 -1.17 13.99
N VAL A 191 5.05 -0.98 13.51
CA VAL A 191 4.76 -0.88 12.07
C VAL A 191 5.19 0.47 11.54
N TRP A 192 4.73 1.58 12.13
CA TRP A 192 5.16 2.90 11.66
C TRP A 192 6.67 3.14 11.85
N ARG A 193 7.29 2.50 12.86
CA ARG A 193 8.74 2.57 13.08
C ARG A 193 9.56 1.85 11.99
N GLN A 194 9.00 0.84 11.32
CA GLN A 194 9.65 0.15 10.20
C GLN A 194 9.34 0.77 8.83
N GLY A 195 8.50 1.79 8.79
CA GLY A 195 8.01 2.43 7.57
C GLY A 195 6.60 1.94 7.22
N THR A 196 5.83 2.76 6.51
CA THR A 196 4.41 2.51 6.25
C THR A 196 4.15 1.82 4.91
N VAL A 197 5.12 1.89 3.98
CA VAL A 197 5.00 1.35 2.62
C VAL A 197 4.85 -0.18 2.65
N GLY A 198 3.80 -0.69 2.01
CA GLY A 198 3.49 -2.13 1.92
C GLY A 198 2.82 -2.73 3.17
N TYR A 199 2.85 -2.02 4.31
CA TYR A 199 2.25 -2.51 5.55
C TYR A 199 0.71 -2.46 5.56
N PHE A 200 0.11 -1.57 4.76
CA PHE A 200 -1.34 -1.51 4.53
C PHE A 200 -1.90 -2.84 4.00
N ASP A 201 -1.36 -3.31 2.87
CA ASP A 201 -1.77 -4.56 2.22
C ASP A 201 -1.54 -5.78 3.11
N ARG A 202 -0.42 -5.78 3.85
CA ARG A 202 -0.08 -6.85 4.81
C ARG A 202 -1.07 -6.89 5.95
N PHE A 203 -1.46 -5.75 6.51
CA PHE A 203 -2.46 -5.69 7.57
C PHE A 203 -3.85 -6.12 7.10
N LEU A 204 -4.28 -5.67 5.93
CA LEU A 204 -5.56 -6.10 5.36
C LEU A 204 -5.56 -7.61 5.09
N SER A 205 -4.44 -8.15 4.60
CA SER A 205 -4.27 -9.59 4.38
C SER A 205 -4.27 -10.37 5.71
N ALA A 206 -3.63 -9.84 6.75
CA ALA A 206 -3.65 -10.41 8.09
C ALA A 206 -5.05 -10.40 8.70
N TRP A 207 -5.81 -9.32 8.50
CA TRP A 207 -7.20 -9.22 8.92
C TRP A 207 -8.06 -10.30 8.24
N LYS A 208 -8.00 -10.40 6.91
CA LYS A 208 -8.73 -11.42 6.14
C LYS A 208 -8.42 -12.84 6.60
N LEU A 209 -7.15 -13.12 6.92
CA LEU A 209 -6.73 -14.42 7.44
C LEU A 209 -7.27 -14.68 8.85
N GLU A 210 -7.09 -13.76 9.79
CA GLU A 210 -7.48 -13.95 11.19
C GLU A 210 -9.01 -13.95 11.38
N ALA A 211 -9.75 -13.22 10.55
CA ALA A 211 -11.21 -13.22 10.56
C ALA A 211 -11.82 -14.61 10.30
N VAL A 212 -11.08 -15.51 9.64
CA VAL A 212 -11.52 -16.89 9.35
C VAL A 212 -10.70 -17.95 10.10
N THR A 213 -9.68 -17.54 10.86
CA THR A 213 -8.81 -18.46 11.60
C THR A 213 -9.36 -18.66 13.01
N PRO A 214 -9.48 -19.90 13.50
CA PRO A 214 -9.86 -20.15 14.89
C PRO A 214 -8.89 -19.48 15.87
N LEU A 215 -9.47 -18.84 16.89
CA LEU A 215 -8.71 -18.20 17.99
C LEU A 215 -8.42 -19.17 19.14
N ASP A 216 -9.03 -20.35 19.10
CA ASP A 216 -9.12 -21.31 20.19
C ASP A 216 -9.04 -22.74 19.62
N ASP A 217 -8.62 -23.69 20.45
CA ASP A 217 -8.63 -25.12 20.11
C ASP A 217 -10.04 -25.69 19.85
N THR A 218 -11.09 -24.90 20.14
CA THR A 218 -12.48 -25.24 19.80
C THR A 218 -12.77 -25.18 18.30
N GLY A 219 -11.88 -24.57 17.51
CA GLY A 219 -11.95 -24.57 16.04
C GLY A 219 -12.95 -23.59 15.43
N ALA A 220 -13.62 -22.74 16.23
CA ALA A 220 -14.53 -21.73 15.73
C ALA A 220 -13.78 -20.43 15.35
N ALA A 221 -14.05 -19.92 14.15
CA ALA A 221 -13.60 -18.59 13.72
C ALA A 221 -14.28 -17.49 14.57
N PRO A 222 -13.65 -16.32 14.73
CA PRO A 222 -14.26 -15.21 15.44
C PRO A 222 -15.56 -14.77 14.75
N ALA A 223 -16.66 -14.71 15.50
CA ALA A 223 -17.91 -14.17 14.99
C ALA A 223 -17.77 -12.65 14.82
N LEU A 224 -17.61 -12.18 13.57
CA LEU A 224 -17.58 -10.76 13.25
C LEU A 224 -18.95 -10.12 13.54
N PRO A 225 -19.02 -9.03 14.33
CA PRO A 225 -20.28 -8.35 14.58
C PRO A 225 -20.85 -7.73 13.29
N SER A 226 -22.18 -7.80 13.13
CA SER A 226 -22.87 -7.05 12.07
C SER A 226 -22.71 -5.55 12.28
N GLY A 227 -22.45 -4.81 11.20
CA GLY A 227 -22.31 -3.35 11.22
C GLY A 227 -20.91 -2.85 11.56
N LEU A 228 -19.89 -3.71 11.50
CA LEU A 228 -18.48 -3.33 11.59
C LEU A 228 -17.81 -3.54 10.23
N LEU A 229 -17.35 -2.46 9.61
CA LEU A 229 -16.60 -2.47 8.36
C LEU A 229 -15.12 -2.25 8.66
N VAL A 230 -14.25 -2.87 7.85
CA VAL A 230 -12.79 -2.70 7.96
C VAL A 230 -12.25 -2.13 6.67
N ASP A 231 -11.51 -1.04 6.80
CA ASP A 231 -10.84 -0.34 5.71
C ASP A 231 -9.31 -0.54 5.81
N ASP A 232 -8.63 -0.46 4.66
CA ASP A 232 -7.19 -0.70 4.56
C ASP A 232 -6.33 0.38 5.26
N GLY A 233 -6.98 1.47 5.68
CA GLY A 233 -6.39 2.53 6.48
C GLY A 233 -5.40 3.39 5.73
N ILE A 234 -5.42 3.37 4.39
CA ILE A 234 -4.68 4.34 3.55
C ILE A 234 -5.08 5.76 3.96
N GLY A 235 -6.37 6.03 4.17
CA GLY A 235 -6.89 7.34 4.56
C GLY A 235 -6.48 7.80 5.97
N SER A 236 -6.15 6.86 6.86
CA SER A 236 -5.71 7.14 8.24
C SER A 236 -4.20 7.01 8.43
N PHE A 237 -3.47 6.72 7.34
CA PHE A 237 -2.02 6.53 7.27
C PHE A 237 -1.51 5.54 8.33
N SER A 238 -1.18 4.32 7.90
CA SER A 238 -0.66 3.22 8.73
C SER A 238 -1.53 2.83 9.93
N SER A 239 -2.84 2.71 9.72
CA SER A 239 -3.76 2.20 10.74
C SER A 239 -4.67 1.10 10.19
N LEU A 240 -5.27 0.31 11.08
CA LEU A 240 -6.44 -0.51 10.74
C LEU A 240 -7.69 0.28 11.13
N SER A 241 -8.47 0.67 10.13
CA SER A 241 -9.67 1.49 10.33
C SER A 241 -10.90 0.60 10.48
N PHE A 242 -11.69 0.84 11.51
CA PHE A 242 -12.96 0.18 11.77
C PHE A 242 -14.09 1.20 11.70
N GLU A 243 -14.95 1.08 10.68
CA GLU A 243 -16.12 1.94 10.53
C GLU A 243 -17.37 1.26 11.07
N ILE A 244 -18.25 2.06 11.68
CA ILE A 244 -19.47 1.62 12.33
C ILE A 244 -20.66 2.01 11.46
N GLU A 245 -21.45 1.03 11.05
CA GLU A 245 -22.69 1.30 10.32
C GLU A 245 -23.71 2.07 11.19
N PRO A 246 -24.51 2.97 10.60
CA PRO A 246 -25.55 3.69 11.32
C PRO A 246 -26.53 2.72 12.03
N GLY A 247 -26.69 2.90 13.35
CA GLY A 247 -27.60 2.10 14.16
C GLY A 247 -26.99 0.81 14.74
N ALA A 248 -25.71 0.53 14.48
CA ALA A 248 -25.03 -0.62 15.08
C ALA A 248 -24.83 -0.44 16.61
N PRO A 249 -24.83 -1.53 17.40
CA PRO A 249 -24.73 -1.47 18.85
C PRO A 249 -23.28 -1.20 19.30
N VAL A 250 -22.87 0.08 19.32
CA VAL A 250 -21.50 0.53 19.68
C VAL A 250 -20.92 -0.16 20.92
N PRO A 251 -21.64 -0.35 22.05
CA PRO A 251 -21.07 -1.03 23.22
C PRO A 251 -20.70 -2.51 22.95
N GLN A 252 -21.47 -3.20 22.10
CA GLN A 252 -21.16 -4.58 21.72
C GLN A 252 -19.97 -4.62 20.76
N LEU A 253 -19.91 -3.70 19.79
CA LEU A 253 -18.79 -3.56 18.87
C LEU A 253 -17.49 -3.26 19.62
N ARG A 254 -17.51 -2.31 20.55
CA ARG A 254 -16.37 -1.96 21.40
C ARG A 254 -15.91 -3.15 22.24
N ARG A 255 -16.84 -3.88 22.84
CA ARG A 255 -16.51 -5.11 23.58
C ARG A 255 -15.78 -6.12 22.69
N TRP A 256 -16.33 -6.38 21.51
CA TRP A 256 -15.72 -7.29 20.54
C TRP A 256 -14.33 -6.79 20.09
N LEU A 257 -14.18 -5.49 19.80
CA LEU A 257 -12.92 -4.91 19.38
C LEU A 257 -11.85 -5.02 20.49
N GLY A 258 -12.24 -4.85 21.76
CA GLY A 258 -11.35 -5.03 22.90
C GLY A 258 -10.98 -6.49 23.17
N GLU A 259 -11.98 -7.34 23.42
CA GLU A 259 -11.79 -8.71 23.92
C GLU A 259 -11.32 -9.66 22.82
N THR A 260 -11.85 -9.53 21.60
CA THR A 260 -11.55 -10.44 20.49
C THR A 260 -10.42 -9.89 19.63
N PHE A 261 -10.58 -8.67 19.12
CA PHE A 261 -9.61 -8.14 18.16
C PHE A 261 -8.30 -7.74 18.83
N ILE A 262 -8.30 -6.77 19.75
CA ILE A 262 -7.09 -6.32 20.46
C ILE A 262 -6.53 -7.47 21.30
N GLY A 263 -7.40 -8.19 22.04
CA GLY A 263 -7.01 -9.25 22.95
C GLY A 263 -6.38 -10.47 22.29
N ARG A 264 -6.79 -10.84 21.06
CA ARG A 264 -6.46 -12.16 20.48
C ARG A 264 -6.02 -12.11 19.02
N MET A 265 -6.66 -11.31 18.17
CA MET A 265 -6.34 -11.25 16.74
C MET A 265 -5.12 -10.38 16.47
N LEU A 266 -5.12 -9.13 16.95
CA LEU A 266 -4.11 -8.12 16.66
C LEU A 266 -2.69 -8.58 16.98
N PRO A 267 -2.39 -9.25 18.12
CA PRO A 267 -1.04 -9.72 18.40
C PRO A 267 -0.53 -10.75 17.39
N ARG A 268 -1.41 -11.61 16.86
CA ARG A 268 -1.09 -12.61 15.82
C ARG A 268 -0.92 -11.94 14.46
N MET A 269 -1.79 -10.97 14.16
CA MET A 269 -1.70 -10.16 12.95
C MET A 269 -0.38 -9.41 12.90
N ALA A 270 -0.06 -8.66 13.95
CA ALA A 270 1.16 -7.86 14.02
C ALA A 270 2.43 -8.71 13.87
N ALA A 271 2.46 -9.92 14.46
CA ALA A 271 3.58 -10.86 14.27
C ALA A 271 3.78 -11.27 12.81
N LYS A 272 2.69 -11.52 12.07
CA LYS A 272 2.73 -11.88 10.64
C LYS A 272 3.07 -10.68 9.75
N VAL A 273 2.51 -9.52 10.09
CA VAL A 273 2.70 -8.28 9.34
C VAL A 273 4.16 -7.84 9.40
N LEU A 274 4.80 -7.89 10.57
CA LEU A 274 6.21 -7.51 10.77
C LEU A 274 7.24 -8.59 10.38
N ASP A 275 6.81 -9.82 10.09
CA ASP A 275 7.71 -10.82 9.52
C ASP A 275 7.77 -10.62 8.00
N ASP A 276 8.78 -9.91 7.50
CA ASP A 276 9.03 -9.68 6.06
C ASP A 276 9.09 -10.96 5.22
N SER A 277 9.33 -12.10 5.85
CA SER A 277 9.35 -13.41 5.19
C SER A 277 8.02 -14.16 5.26
N TYR A 278 7.05 -13.65 6.04
CA TYR A 278 5.71 -14.18 6.08
C TYR A 278 4.96 -13.82 4.80
N ASP A 279 4.52 -14.87 4.12
CA ASP A 279 3.76 -14.80 2.87
C ASP A 279 2.29 -15.05 3.18
N PHE A 280 1.47 -14.00 3.07
CA PHE A 280 0.03 -14.14 3.23
C PHE A 280 -0.51 -15.01 2.09
N PRO A 281 -1.42 -15.96 2.38
CA PRO A 281 -2.08 -16.71 1.32
C PRO A 281 -2.73 -15.69 0.37
N GLY A 282 -2.30 -15.71 -0.90
CA GLY A 282 -2.90 -14.86 -1.92
C GLY A 282 -4.41 -15.03 -1.86
N SER A 283 -5.15 -13.93 -1.91
CA SER A 283 -6.60 -13.90 -1.97
C SER A 283 -7.10 -14.61 -3.24
N GLY A 284 -7.02 -15.93 -3.24
CA GLY A 284 -7.78 -16.82 -4.08
C GLY A 284 -8.96 -17.30 -3.25
N LEU A 285 -10.17 -17.06 -3.77
CA LEU A 285 -11.53 -17.19 -3.20
C LEU A 285 -12.12 -15.80 -2.92
N ALA A 286 -13.14 -15.28 -3.61
CA ALA A 286 -13.92 -15.71 -4.77
C ALA A 286 -14.54 -14.41 -5.37
N ASN A 287 -14.89 -14.46 -6.66
CA ASN A 287 -15.58 -13.44 -7.49
C ASN A 287 -16.19 -12.22 -6.80
#